data_AF-A0A2X4T5G3-F1
#
_entry.id   AF-A0A2X4T5G3-F1
#
_cell.length_a   1.000
_cell.length_b   1.000
_cell.length_c   1.000
_cell.angle_alpha   90.00
_cell.angle_beta   90.00
_cell.angle_gamma   90.00
#
_symmetry.space_group_name_H-M   'P 1'
#
loop_
_entity.id
_entity.type
_entity.pdbx_description
1 polymer ?
#
loop_
_entity_poly.entity_id
_entity_poly.type
_entity_poly.pdbx_seq_one_letter_code
_entity_poly.pdbx_strand_id
1 'polypeptide(L)'
;MQAPGLFGAKASKIYDTASGYATQIMLLFRKTYLAQAVQTSVYSTQLQDSNSVVLTKGGPTWQTLFADDWREYCQNGTPEAIDSPVAYLSWLYNQATNFESQMGVDNIIPLAVRRPDLAELMLDNDAINQVVPSLQLVNEVLEQSVTPYVNNIAQNTSVSEMLATTRYPTLLPYHYPHQQALLSLEASDESLQNIIKKTDIAWPYFVKQNLRAGKAETAWQLESNLAPEQRNIIIETFADSTTELTNFYHQSLG
;
A
#
# COMPACT_ATOMS: atom_id res chain seq x y z
N MET A 1 11.26 23.28 54.63
CA MET A 1 9.89 23.13 54.08
C MET A 1 10.01 22.49 52.70
N GLN A 2 9.73 21.20 52.57
CA GLN A 2 9.48 20.55 51.29
C GLN A 2 8.33 19.58 51.52
N ALA A 3 7.15 19.93 51.02
CA ALA A 3 6.02 19.03 51.01
C ALA A 3 6.37 17.84 50.09
N PRO A 4 6.37 16.58 50.56
CA PRO A 4 6.52 15.45 49.67
C PRO A 4 5.22 15.36 48.85
N GLY A 5 5.27 15.87 47.62
CA GLY A 5 4.14 15.80 46.70
C GLY A 5 3.70 14.35 46.52
N LEU A 6 2.39 14.14 46.37
CA LEU A 6 1.69 12.86 46.18
C LEU A 6 2.36 11.90 45.17
N PHE A 7 3.18 12.44 44.26
CA PHE A 7 3.99 11.70 43.29
C PHE A 7 5.22 11.00 43.89
N GLY A 8 5.87 11.55 44.92
CA GLY A 8 7.10 10.97 45.50
C GLY A 8 6.86 9.65 46.23
N ALA A 9 5.77 9.54 46.99
CA ALA A 9 5.43 8.30 47.70
C ALA A 9 4.98 7.16 46.76
N LYS A 10 4.31 7.50 45.64
CA LYS A 10 3.98 6.52 44.59
C LYS A 10 5.21 6.12 43.78
N ALA A 11 6.09 7.07 43.45
CA ALA A 11 7.33 6.82 42.74
C ALA A 11 8.27 5.90 43.53
N SER A 12 8.40 6.09 44.85
CA SER A 12 9.20 5.21 45.70
C SER A 12 8.72 3.76 45.66
N LYS A 13 7.40 3.53 45.78
CA LYS A 13 6.85 2.17 45.70
C LYS A 13 7.08 1.52 44.33
N ILE A 14 6.94 2.29 43.25
CA ILE A 14 7.22 1.81 41.89
C ILE A 14 8.70 1.42 41.77
N TYR A 15 9.62 2.26 42.27
CA TYR A 15 11.04 1.96 42.29
C TYR A 15 11.37 0.71 43.11
N ASP A 16 10.77 0.55 44.29
CA ASP A 16 10.95 -0.63 45.13
C ASP A 16 10.44 -1.90 44.43
N THR A 17 9.28 -1.83 43.76
CA THR A 17 8.78 -2.97 42.97
C THR A 17 9.66 -3.29 41.77
N ALA A 18 10.16 -2.28 41.05
CA ALA A 18 11.02 -2.46 39.90
C ALA A 18 12.38 -3.05 40.30
N SER A 19 12.97 -2.58 41.40
CA SER A 19 14.19 -3.15 41.96
C SER A 19 13.98 -4.60 42.41
N GLY A 20 12.82 -4.89 43.03
CA GLY A 20 12.40 -6.26 43.36
C GLY A 20 12.36 -7.16 42.12
N TYR A 21 11.68 -6.75 41.05
CA TYR A 21 11.64 -7.53 39.80
C TYR A 21 13.01 -7.70 39.15
N ALA A 22 13.85 -6.65 39.13
CA ALA A 22 15.20 -6.74 38.59
C ALA A 22 16.04 -7.80 39.33
N THR A 23 15.94 -7.87 40.66
CA THR A 23 16.62 -8.93 41.43
C THR A 23 16.09 -10.32 41.11
N GLN A 24 14.78 -10.48 40.93
CA GLN A 24 14.18 -11.76 40.56
C GLN A 24 14.65 -12.24 39.18
N ILE A 25 14.67 -11.35 38.19
CA ILE A 25 15.17 -11.65 36.83
C ILE A 25 16.64 -12.07 36.90
N MET A 26 17.47 -11.36 37.67
CA MET A 26 18.89 -11.71 37.84
C MET A 26 19.07 -13.11 38.46
N LEU A 27 18.27 -13.46 39.48
CA LEU A 27 18.32 -14.79 40.11
C LEU A 27 17.89 -15.90 39.15
N LEU A 28 16.83 -15.66 38.38
CA LEU A 28 16.34 -16.62 37.37
C LEU A 28 17.39 -16.86 36.29
N PHE A 29 17.99 -15.79 35.76
CA PHE A 29 19.03 -15.88 34.74
C PHE A 29 20.27 -16.63 35.24
N ARG A 30 20.71 -16.36 36.47
CA ARG A 30 21.81 -17.12 37.08
C ARG A 30 21.47 -18.60 37.22
N LYS A 31 20.23 -18.92 37.64
CA LYS A 31 19.79 -20.32 37.79
C LYS A 31 19.81 -21.06 36.45
N THR A 32 19.32 -20.45 35.37
CA THR A 32 19.33 -21.07 34.03
C THR A 32 20.74 -21.25 33.50
N TYR A 33 21.60 -20.24 33.65
CA TYR A 33 22.99 -20.30 33.20
C TYR A 33 23.80 -21.37 33.94
N LEU A 34 23.69 -21.43 35.29
CA LEU A 34 24.35 -22.46 36.09
C LEU A 34 23.84 -23.86 35.75
N ALA A 35 22.53 -24.03 35.55
CA ALA A 35 21.96 -25.31 35.14
C ALA A 35 22.52 -25.78 33.78
N GLN A 36 22.64 -24.86 32.81
CA GLN A 36 23.18 -25.15 31.50
C GLN A 36 24.69 -25.46 31.55
N ALA A 37 25.47 -24.72 32.36
CA ALA A 37 26.90 -24.94 32.57
C ALA A 37 27.19 -26.30 33.25
N VAL A 38 26.39 -26.68 34.25
CA VAL A 38 26.49 -27.99 34.90
C VAL A 38 26.22 -29.10 33.87
N GLN A 39 25.18 -28.97 33.05
CA GLN A 39 24.90 -29.94 31.99
C GLN A 39 26.07 -30.08 30.99
N THR A 40 26.70 -28.99 30.55
CA THR A 40 27.84 -29.04 29.62
C THR A 40 29.12 -29.60 30.25
N SER A 41 29.32 -29.37 31.55
CA SER A 41 30.47 -29.93 32.30
C SER A 41 30.37 -31.43 32.52
N VAL A 42 29.15 -32.00 32.59
CA VAL A 42 28.93 -33.45 32.73
C VAL A 42 29.37 -34.20 31.45
N TYR A 43 29.42 -33.53 30.30
CA TYR A 43 29.87 -34.12 29.03
C TYR A 43 31.32 -33.77 28.65
N SER A 44 32.00 -32.85 29.35
CA SER A 44 33.39 -32.47 29.08
C SER A 44 34.34 -32.91 30.19
N THR A 45 34.94 -34.09 30.03
CA THR A 45 35.96 -34.65 30.92
C THR A 45 37.35 -34.06 30.63
N GLN A 46 37.51 -32.74 30.69
CA GLN A 46 38.85 -32.13 30.73
C GLN A 46 38.88 -31.00 31.76
N LEU A 47 39.35 -31.36 32.95
CA LEU A 47 39.72 -30.44 34.02
C LEU A 47 40.99 -29.70 33.59
N GLN A 48 40.85 -28.43 33.19
CA GLN A 48 41.96 -27.49 33.27
C GLN A 48 41.73 -26.51 34.42
N ASP A 49 42.66 -26.63 35.35
CA ASP A 49 42.88 -25.84 36.53
C ASP A 49 43.08 -24.37 36.15
N SER A 50 42.14 -23.49 36.53
CA SER A 50 42.27 -22.03 36.39
C SER A 50 41.24 -21.34 37.29
N ASN A 51 41.69 -21.00 38.51
CA ASN A 51 41.25 -19.88 39.35
C ASN A 51 39.93 -19.18 38.99
N SER A 52 38.90 -19.36 39.82
CA SER A 52 37.91 -18.32 40.21
C SER A 52 37.27 -17.41 39.14
N VAL A 53 36.99 -17.87 37.91
CA VAL A 53 36.46 -16.98 36.83
C VAL A 53 34.94 -17.10 36.56
N VAL A 54 34.21 -18.04 37.17
CA VAL A 54 32.87 -18.39 36.64
C VAL A 54 31.66 -17.67 37.28
N LEU A 55 31.80 -17.05 38.46
CA LEU A 55 30.61 -16.50 39.17
C LEU A 55 30.27 -15.03 38.83
N THR A 56 31.20 -14.28 38.23
CA THR A 56 30.95 -12.91 37.76
C THR A 56 30.62 -12.84 36.26
N LYS A 57 30.88 -13.91 35.50
CA LYS A 57 30.70 -13.98 34.04
C LYS A 57 29.29 -14.43 33.58
N GLY A 58 28.30 -14.42 34.48
CA GLY A 58 26.96 -14.94 34.23
C GLY A 58 25.83 -14.04 34.74
N GLY A 59 26.08 -12.75 34.93
CA GLY A 59 25.01 -11.77 35.16
C GLY A 59 24.28 -11.49 33.83
N PRO A 60 23.00 -11.06 33.88
CA PRO A 60 22.29 -10.59 32.70
C PRO A 60 22.91 -9.27 32.22
N THR A 61 24.01 -9.38 31.47
CA THR A 61 24.57 -8.25 30.73
C THR A 61 23.73 -8.00 29.49
N TRP A 62 23.71 -6.76 29.00
CA TRP A 62 22.99 -6.39 27.80
C TRP A 62 23.29 -7.33 26.63
N GLN A 63 24.58 -7.59 26.38
CA GLN A 63 25.04 -8.53 25.34
C GLN A 63 24.48 -9.95 25.51
N THR A 64 24.37 -10.45 26.75
CA THR A 64 23.82 -11.79 26.99
C THR A 64 22.29 -11.87 26.91
N LEU A 65 21.60 -10.74 27.10
CA LEU A 65 20.14 -10.68 27.04
C LEU A 65 19.62 -10.43 25.63
N PHE A 66 20.31 -9.57 24.89
CA PHE A 66 19.86 -9.06 23.59
C PHE A 66 20.75 -9.51 22.42
N ALA A 67 21.77 -10.35 22.68
CA ALA A 67 22.72 -10.85 21.68
C ALA A 67 23.33 -9.72 20.82
N ASP A 68 23.64 -8.59 21.47
CA ASP A 68 24.07 -7.36 20.80
C ASP A 68 25.46 -7.53 20.16
N ASP A 69 25.53 -7.56 18.82
CA ASP A 69 26.78 -7.52 18.06
C ASP A 69 27.02 -6.10 17.52
N TRP A 70 28.07 -5.45 18.03
CA TRP A 70 28.51 -4.12 17.59
C TRP A 70 28.87 -4.06 16.10
N ARG A 71 29.14 -5.20 15.45
CA ARG A 71 29.39 -5.29 14.01
C ARG A 71 28.12 -5.17 13.18
N GLU A 72 26.97 -5.42 13.78
CA GLU A 72 25.65 -5.29 13.16
C GLU A 72 25.09 -3.87 13.31
N TYR A 73 25.88 -2.94 13.85
CA TYR A 73 25.46 -1.55 14.00
C TYR A 73 25.30 -0.91 12.63
N CYS A 74 24.12 -0.35 12.44
CA CYS A 74 23.74 0.38 11.24
C CYS A 74 24.56 1.67 11.07
N GLN A 75 24.69 2.12 9.82
CA GLN A 75 25.28 3.44 9.54
C GLN A 75 24.24 4.53 9.83
N ASN A 76 24.71 5.76 10.06
CA ASN A 76 23.79 6.87 10.27
C ASN A 76 22.93 7.10 9.01
N GLY A 77 21.61 7.23 9.21
CA GLY A 77 20.65 7.49 8.14
C GLY A 77 20.21 6.26 7.36
N THR A 78 20.58 5.05 7.78
CA THR A 78 20.06 3.83 7.15
C THR A 78 18.67 3.46 7.70
N PRO A 79 17.86 2.71 6.94
CA PRO A 79 16.53 2.25 7.38
C PRO A 79 16.50 1.59 8.76
N GLU A 80 17.54 0.82 9.08
CA GLU A 80 17.61 -0.01 10.28
C GLU A 80 17.91 0.81 11.54
N ALA A 81 18.29 2.08 11.37
CA ALA A 81 18.58 2.95 12.49
C ALA A 81 17.31 3.23 13.32
N ILE A 82 17.46 3.26 14.65
CA ILE A 82 16.34 3.50 15.57
C ILE A 82 15.74 4.91 15.44
N ASP A 83 16.52 5.85 14.92
CA ASP A 83 16.14 7.23 14.60
C ASP A 83 15.73 7.41 13.13
N SER A 84 15.59 6.32 12.38
CA SER A 84 15.17 6.36 10.98
C SER A 84 13.67 6.70 10.85
N PRO A 85 13.25 7.23 9.68
CA PRO A 85 11.83 7.40 9.36
C PRO A 85 11.03 6.10 9.46
N VAL A 86 11.67 4.95 9.19
CA VAL A 86 11.05 3.62 9.26
C VAL A 86 10.70 3.24 10.69
N ALA A 87 11.63 3.48 11.62
CA ALA A 87 11.38 3.25 13.04
C ALA A 87 10.19 4.10 13.51
N TYR A 88 10.14 5.37 13.11
CA TYR A 88 9.01 6.25 13.41
C TYR A 88 7.69 5.76 12.80
N LEU A 89 7.69 5.32 11.54
CA LEU A 89 6.51 4.78 10.85
C LEU A 89 5.98 3.53 11.56
N SER A 90 6.85 2.60 11.94
CA SER A 90 6.45 1.38 12.66
C SER A 90 5.85 1.71 14.03
N TRP A 91 6.42 2.68 14.75
CA TRP A 91 5.87 3.17 16.00
C TRP A 91 4.49 3.81 15.79
N LEU A 92 4.34 4.66 14.78
CA LEU A 92 3.08 5.35 14.47
C LEU A 92 1.97 4.36 14.10
N TYR A 93 2.28 3.34 13.28
CA TYR A 93 1.36 2.28 12.92
C TYR A 93 0.88 1.49 14.15
N ASN A 94 1.81 1.12 15.04
CA ASN A 94 1.48 0.42 16.29
C ASN A 94 0.66 1.28 17.25
N GLN A 95 0.90 2.60 17.30
CA GLN A 95 0.08 3.51 18.10
C GLN A 95 -1.32 3.66 17.52
N ALA A 96 -1.44 3.83 16.21
CA ALA A 96 -2.73 3.95 15.53
C ALA A 96 -3.59 2.70 15.77
N THR A 97 -3.03 1.50 15.59
CA THR A 97 -3.75 0.24 15.84
C THR A 97 -4.11 0.04 17.31
N ASN A 98 -3.25 0.46 18.25
CA ASN A 98 -3.60 0.47 19.68
C ASN A 98 -4.76 1.41 19.99
N PHE A 99 -4.82 2.60 19.39
CA PHE A 99 -5.95 3.51 19.58
C PHE A 99 -7.25 2.93 19.01
N GLU A 100 -7.21 2.29 17.85
CA GLU A 100 -8.37 1.61 17.27
C GLU A 100 -8.91 0.52 18.21
N SER A 101 -8.02 -0.26 18.84
CA SER A 101 -8.40 -1.31 19.79
C SER A 101 -9.15 -0.80 21.04
N GLN A 102 -8.94 0.47 21.42
CA GLN A 102 -9.54 1.09 22.61
C GLN A 102 -10.91 1.71 22.34
N MET A 103 -11.22 2.05 21.09
CA MET A 103 -12.42 2.80 20.69
C MET A 103 -13.67 1.93 20.44
N GLY A 104 -13.52 0.61 20.37
CA GLY A 104 -14.61 -0.35 20.10
C GLY A 104 -14.93 -0.53 18.60
N VAL A 105 -15.35 -1.74 18.22
CA VAL A 105 -15.45 -2.19 16.81
C VAL A 105 -16.52 -1.46 15.99
N ASP A 106 -17.61 -1.01 16.63
CA ASP A 106 -18.76 -0.44 15.91
C ASP A 106 -18.59 1.05 15.54
N ASN A 107 -17.60 1.73 16.10
CA ASN A 107 -17.43 3.18 15.95
C ASN A 107 -16.34 3.58 14.94
N ILE A 108 -15.50 2.63 14.48
CA ILE A 108 -14.34 2.92 13.64
C ILE A 108 -14.21 1.89 12.54
N ILE A 109 -13.90 2.36 11.33
CA ILE A 109 -13.41 1.51 10.25
C ILE A 109 -11.91 1.29 10.49
N PRO A 110 -11.43 0.06 10.76
CA PRO A 110 -10.04 -0.19 11.10
C PRO A 110 -9.08 0.23 9.99
N LEU A 111 -7.85 0.59 10.34
CA LEU A 111 -6.82 0.97 9.36
C LEU A 111 -6.55 -0.17 8.37
N ALA A 112 -6.52 -1.41 8.85
CA ALA A 112 -6.34 -2.60 8.02
C ALA A 112 -7.44 -2.78 6.95
N VAL A 113 -8.65 -2.25 7.19
CA VAL A 113 -9.76 -2.30 6.21
C VAL A 113 -9.65 -1.14 5.22
N ARG A 114 -9.29 0.05 5.69
CA ARG A 114 -9.20 1.26 4.85
C ARG A 114 -7.97 1.25 3.94
N ARG A 115 -6.85 0.72 4.43
CA ARG A 115 -5.52 0.73 3.82
C ARG A 115 -4.81 -0.61 4.10
N PRO A 116 -5.27 -1.71 3.47
CA PRO A 116 -4.64 -3.02 3.63
C PRO A 116 -3.18 -3.03 3.13
N ASP A 117 -2.86 -2.17 2.18
CA ASP A 117 -1.53 -1.97 1.59
C ASP A 117 -0.45 -1.59 2.62
N LEU A 118 -0.80 -0.84 3.68
CA LEU A 118 0.16 -0.40 4.69
C LEU A 118 0.74 -1.56 5.52
N ALA A 119 -0.02 -2.65 5.69
CA ALA A 119 0.45 -3.82 6.43
C ALA A 119 1.39 -4.68 5.58
N GLU A 120 1.26 -4.63 4.25
CA GLU A 120 2.07 -5.38 3.29
C GLU A 120 3.26 -4.58 2.76
N LEU A 121 3.34 -3.28 3.08
CA LEU A 121 4.42 -2.40 2.64
C LEU A 121 5.78 -2.91 3.10
N MET A 122 6.62 -3.28 2.13
CA MET A 122 8.00 -3.67 2.39
C MET A 122 8.85 -2.42 2.69
N LEU A 123 9.55 -2.45 3.82
CA LEU A 123 10.37 -1.34 4.29
C LEU A 123 11.82 -1.54 3.80
N ASP A 124 12.08 -1.11 2.58
CA ASP A 124 13.41 -1.14 1.97
C ASP A 124 13.97 0.29 1.73
N ASN A 125 15.20 0.36 1.23
CA ASN A 125 15.85 1.64 0.97
C ASN A 125 15.12 2.47 -0.09
N ASP A 126 14.48 1.82 -1.06
CA ASP A 126 13.78 2.49 -2.15
C ASP A 126 12.46 3.07 -1.66
N ALA A 127 11.70 2.35 -0.83
CA ALA A 127 10.47 2.83 -0.19
C ALA A 127 10.68 4.10 0.64
N ILE A 128 11.90 4.32 1.15
CA ILE A 128 12.25 5.49 1.97
C ILE A 128 12.77 6.65 1.12
N ASN A 129 13.66 6.36 0.17
CA ASN A 129 14.46 7.38 -0.50
C ASN A 129 14.00 7.68 -1.93
N GLN A 130 13.19 6.82 -2.54
CA GLN A 130 12.70 7.03 -3.89
C GLN A 130 11.67 8.17 -3.90
N VAL A 131 11.92 9.18 -4.75
CA VAL A 131 10.96 10.26 -4.99
C VAL A 131 9.95 9.79 -6.03
N VAL A 132 8.70 9.62 -5.60
CA VAL A 132 7.58 9.19 -6.45
C VAL A 132 6.48 10.27 -6.45
N PRO A 133 5.83 10.55 -7.59
CA PRO A 133 4.69 11.46 -7.64
C PRO A 133 3.54 10.98 -6.76
N SER A 134 3.00 11.85 -5.90
CA SER A 134 1.91 11.47 -4.99
C SER A 134 0.65 11.01 -5.72
N LEU A 135 0.37 11.55 -6.91
CA LEU A 135 -0.78 11.16 -7.71
C LEU A 135 -0.69 9.71 -8.21
N GLN A 136 0.52 9.23 -8.48
CA GLN A 136 0.74 7.84 -8.88
C GLN A 136 0.33 6.89 -7.75
N LEU A 137 0.77 7.17 -6.51
CA LEU A 137 0.41 6.38 -5.34
C LEU A 137 -1.11 6.38 -5.09
N VAL A 138 -1.78 7.52 -5.29
CA VAL A 138 -3.24 7.58 -5.18
C VAL A 138 -3.93 6.68 -6.20
N ASN A 139 -3.47 6.70 -7.45
CA ASN A 139 -4.04 5.84 -8.50
C ASN A 139 -3.79 4.36 -8.21
N GLU A 140 -2.60 3.99 -7.76
CA GLU A 140 -2.26 2.61 -7.39
C GLU A 140 -3.15 2.10 -6.25
N VAL A 141 -3.33 2.90 -5.19
CA VAL A 141 -4.20 2.53 -4.05
C VAL A 141 -5.66 2.40 -4.50
N LEU A 142 -6.16 3.32 -5.34
CA LEU A 142 -7.53 3.23 -5.87
C LEU A 142 -7.70 1.99 -6.76
N GLU A 143 -6.74 1.69 -7.63
CA GLU A 143 -6.77 0.52 -8.50
C GLU A 143 -6.76 -0.78 -7.70
N GLN A 144 -5.90 -0.90 -6.69
CA GLN A 144 -5.86 -2.05 -5.78
C GLN A 144 -7.20 -2.25 -5.06
N SER A 145 -7.86 -1.17 -4.64
CA SER A 145 -9.15 -1.24 -3.97
C SER A 145 -10.29 -1.74 -4.87
N VAL A 146 -10.24 -1.43 -6.17
CA VAL A 146 -11.29 -1.76 -7.15
C VAL A 146 -11.06 -3.13 -7.81
N THR A 147 -9.80 -3.54 -7.98
CA THR A 147 -9.39 -4.83 -8.58
C THR A 147 -10.18 -6.05 -8.08
N PRO A 148 -10.39 -6.28 -6.76
CA PRO A 148 -11.14 -7.45 -6.31
C PRO A 148 -12.60 -7.45 -6.80
N TYR A 149 -13.24 -6.28 -6.90
CA TYR A 149 -14.60 -6.17 -7.43
C TYR A 149 -14.67 -6.44 -8.92
N VAL A 150 -13.70 -5.94 -9.69
CA VAL A 150 -13.60 -6.20 -11.14
C VAL A 150 -13.41 -7.68 -11.41
N ASN A 151 -12.51 -8.33 -10.67
CA ASN A 151 -12.26 -9.77 -10.78
C ASN A 151 -13.49 -10.63 -10.47
N ASN A 152 -14.39 -10.16 -9.60
CA ASN A 152 -15.65 -10.84 -9.29
C ASN A 152 -16.68 -10.71 -10.43
N ILE A 153 -16.69 -9.59 -11.16
CA ILE A 153 -17.63 -9.34 -12.25
C ILE A 153 -17.16 -10.02 -13.54
N ALA A 154 -15.89 -9.81 -13.91
CA ALA A 154 -15.32 -10.29 -15.15
C ALA A 154 -13.88 -10.78 -14.92
N GLN A 155 -13.73 -12.10 -14.80
CA GLN A 155 -12.43 -12.74 -14.64
C GLN A 155 -11.52 -12.45 -15.85
N ASN A 156 -10.27 -12.08 -15.57
CA ASN A 156 -9.23 -11.70 -16.55
C ASN A 156 -9.43 -10.35 -17.27
N THR A 157 -10.35 -9.49 -16.81
CA THR A 157 -10.43 -8.12 -17.31
C THR A 157 -9.58 -7.17 -16.46
N SER A 158 -8.94 -6.21 -17.12
CA SER A 158 -8.20 -5.16 -16.40
C SER A 158 -9.15 -4.10 -15.85
N VAL A 159 -8.77 -3.39 -14.79
CA VAL A 159 -9.56 -2.26 -14.25
C VAL A 159 -9.80 -1.20 -15.34
N SER A 160 -8.80 -0.90 -16.15
CA SER A 160 -8.90 0.05 -17.26
C SER A 160 -9.93 -0.36 -18.33
N GLU A 161 -10.03 -1.65 -18.63
CA GLU A 161 -11.01 -2.19 -19.59
C GLU A 161 -12.43 -2.14 -19.03
N MET A 162 -12.59 -2.43 -17.73
CA MET A 162 -13.88 -2.28 -17.06
C MET A 162 -14.31 -0.81 -17.07
N LEU A 163 -13.43 0.13 -16.70
CA LEU A 163 -13.74 1.57 -16.72
C LEU A 163 -14.07 2.11 -18.12
N ALA A 164 -13.55 1.46 -19.17
CA ALA A 164 -13.85 1.83 -20.54
C ALA A 164 -15.28 1.44 -20.96
N THR A 165 -15.89 0.47 -20.30
CA THR A 165 -17.22 -0.07 -20.64
C THR A 165 -18.33 0.31 -19.65
N THR A 166 -17.99 0.71 -18.44
CA THR A 166 -18.95 1.21 -17.45
C THR A 166 -19.55 2.56 -17.88
N ARG A 167 -20.88 2.68 -17.79
CA ARG A 167 -21.61 3.92 -18.13
C ARG A 167 -21.94 4.79 -16.92
N TYR A 168 -22.11 4.17 -15.75
CA TYR A 168 -22.38 4.85 -14.49
C TYR A 168 -21.15 4.77 -13.58
N PRO A 169 -20.77 5.84 -12.85
CA PRO A 169 -21.39 7.16 -12.73
C PRO A 169 -21.04 8.15 -13.86
N THR A 170 -21.61 9.36 -13.82
CA THR A 170 -21.65 10.39 -14.90
C THR A 170 -20.33 10.81 -15.57
N LEU A 171 -19.17 10.45 -15.01
CA LEU A 171 -17.84 10.72 -15.60
C LEU A 171 -17.31 9.56 -16.45
N LEU A 172 -17.93 8.39 -16.38
CA LEU A 172 -17.60 7.20 -17.16
C LEU A 172 -18.47 7.16 -18.43
N PRO A 173 -18.03 6.49 -19.52
CA PRO A 173 -16.85 5.62 -19.63
C PRO A 173 -15.51 6.36 -19.81
N TYR A 174 -14.45 5.83 -19.20
CA TYR A 174 -13.07 6.31 -19.32
C TYR A 174 -12.18 5.24 -19.98
N HIS A 175 -11.73 5.50 -21.20
CA HIS A 175 -10.89 4.58 -21.98
C HIS A 175 -9.41 5.03 -21.96
N TYR A 176 -8.63 4.48 -21.02
CA TYR A 176 -7.24 4.89 -20.78
C TYR A 176 -6.34 4.89 -22.04
N PRO A 177 -6.27 3.81 -22.85
CA PRO A 177 -5.40 3.80 -24.04
C PRO A 177 -5.80 4.83 -25.11
N HIS A 178 -7.08 5.21 -25.14
CA HIS A 178 -7.59 6.19 -26.11
C HIS A 178 -7.15 7.59 -25.69
N GLN A 179 -7.28 7.91 -24.39
CA GLN A 179 -6.77 9.16 -23.85
C GLN A 179 -5.26 9.27 -24.05
N GLN A 180 -4.51 8.18 -23.84
CA GLN A 180 -3.07 8.15 -24.06
C GLN A 180 -2.70 8.41 -25.54
N ALA A 181 -3.47 7.86 -26.48
CA ALA A 181 -3.29 8.13 -27.90
C ALA A 181 -3.62 9.59 -28.26
N LEU A 182 -4.68 10.16 -27.70
CA LEU A 182 -5.00 11.58 -27.91
C LEU A 182 -3.90 12.50 -27.36
N LEU A 183 -3.38 12.21 -26.16
CA LEU A 183 -2.31 12.99 -25.55
C LEU A 183 -1.00 12.91 -26.37
N SER A 184 -0.67 11.75 -26.95
CA SER A 184 0.53 11.61 -27.78
C SER A 184 0.41 12.32 -29.13
N LEU A 185 -0.81 12.37 -29.68
CA LEU A 185 -1.14 13.16 -30.87
C LEU A 185 -1.04 14.67 -30.60
N GLU A 186 -1.63 15.12 -29.48
CA GLU A 186 -1.55 16.51 -29.03
C GLU A 186 -0.09 16.94 -28.79
N ALA A 187 0.73 16.09 -28.17
CA ALA A 187 2.17 16.35 -27.99
C ALA A 187 2.93 16.47 -29.32
N SER A 188 2.41 15.87 -30.40
CA SER A 188 2.99 15.94 -31.75
C SER A 188 2.41 17.07 -32.61
N ASP A 189 1.50 17.88 -32.07
CA ASP A 189 0.72 18.90 -32.80
C ASP A 189 0.00 18.33 -34.04
N GLU A 190 -0.40 17.06 -33.96
CA GLU A 190 -1.13 16.36 -35.02
C GLU A 190 -2.49 15.91 -34.50
N SER A 191 -3.49 15.94 -35.37
CA SER A 191 -4.81 15.38 -35.08
C SER A 191 -4.99 14.04 -35.79
N LEU A 192 -5.83 13.17 -35.22
CA LEU A 192 -6.19 11.91 -35.87
C LEU A 192 -6.76 12.15 -37.28
N GLN A 193 -7.51 13.24 -37.45
CA GLN A 193 -7.96 13.73 -38.74
C GLN A 193 -6.79 13.95 -39.71
N ASN A 194 -5.78 14.72 -39.33
CA ASN A 194 -4.66 15.04 -40.22
C ASN A 194 -3.89 13.79 -40.65
N ILE A 195 -3.78 12.81 -39.76
CA ILE A 195 -3.18 11.51 -40.09
C ILE A 195 -4.03 10.78 -41.12
N ILE A 196 -5.35 10.71 -40.95
CA ILE A 196 -6.26 10.08 -41.93
C ILE A 196 -6.14 10.79 -43.28
N LYS A 197 -6.10 12.13 -43.30
CA LYS A 197 -5.92 12.94 -44.52
C LYS A 197 -4.64 12.61 -45.27
N LYS A 198 -3.53 12.38 -44.55
CA LYS A 198 -2.21 12.09 -45.12
C LYS A 198 -2.05 10.64 -45.56
N THR A 199 -2.80 9.71 -44.95
CA THR A 199 -2.62 8.26 -45.15
C THR A 199 -3.60 7.65 -46.15
N ASP A 200 -4.85 8.12 -46.20
CA ASP A 200 -5.84 7.54 -47.12
C ASP A 200 -5.83 8.24 -48.49
N ILE A 201 -5.49 7.47 -49.53
CA ILE A 201 -5.51 7.90 -50.94
C ILE A 201 -6.93 8.31 -51.38
N ALA A 202 -7.96 7.77 -50.73
CA ALA A 202 -9.35 8.11 -51.03
C ALA A 202 -9.81 9.45 -50.42
N TRP A 203 -8.97 10.14 -49.64
CA TRP A 203 -9.25 11.48 -49.13
C TRP A 203 -9.17 12.52 -50.28
N PRO A 204 -10.08 13.50 -50.36
CA PRO A 204 -11.22 13.76 -49.48
C PRO A 204 -12.47 12.93 -49.77
N TYR A 205 -13.13 12.44 -48.72
CA TYR A 205 -14.31 11.58 -48.85
C TYR A 205 -15.57 12.30 -49.38
N PHE A 206 -15.63 13.63 -49.28
CA PHE A 206 -16.78 14.43 -49.73
C PHE A 206 -16.95 14.49 -51.25
N VAL A 207 -15.98 14.02 -52.04
CA VAL A 207 -16.03 14.01 -53.52
C VAL A 207 -16.79 12.79 -54.06
N LYS A 208 -17.04 11.76 -53.25
CA LYS A 208 -17.71 10.52 -53.68
C LYS A 208 -19.21 10.51 -53.32
N GLN A 209 -20.01 9.82 -54.13
CA GLN A 209 -21.50 9.76 -54.03
C GLN A 209 -22.05 9.23 -52.68
N ASN A 210 -21.25 8.58 -51.85
CA ASN A 210 -21.66 8.02 -50.55
C ASN A 210 -21.05 8.81 -49.38
N LEU A 211 -21.47 10.06 -49.19
CA LEU A 211 -20.96 10.93 -48.11
C LEU A 211 -21.23 10.40 -46.70
N ARG A 212 -22.28 9.58 -46.51
CA ARG A 212 -22.79 9.17 -45.18
C ARG A 212 -22.60 7.68 -44.89
N ALA A 213 -21.81 6.96 -45.69
CA ALA A 213 -21.63 5.52 -45.50
C ALA A 213 -20.19 5.09 -45.76
N GLY A 214 -19.70 4.16 -44.93
CA GLY A 214 -18.37 3.59 -45.05
C GLY A 214 -17.28 4.49 -44.46
N LYS A 215 -16.15 4.64 -45.16
CA LYS A 215 -14.94 5.32 -44.64
C LYS A 215 -15.16 6.78 -44.21
N ALA A 216 -16.11 7.47 -44.85
CA ALA A 216 -16.42 8.87 -44.54
C ALA A 216 -17.00 9.01 -43.12
N GLU A 217 -17.94 8.13 -42.77
CA GLU A 217 -18.59 8.11 -41.46
C GLU A 217 -17.59 7.73 -40.37
N THR A 218 -16.79 6.66 -40.59
CA THR A 218 -15.78 6.23 -39.62
C THR A 218 -14.72 7.30 -39.37
N ALA A 219 -14.35 8.06 -40.41
CA ALA A 219 -13.41 9.16 -40.27
C ALA A 219 -14.00 10.26 -39.38
N TRP A 220 -15.23 10.72 -39.64
CA TRP A 220 -15.89 11.73 -38.81
C TRP A 220 -16.09 11.27 -37.36
N GLN A 221 -16.44 10.00 -37.15
CA GLN A 221 -16.54 9.41 -35.81
C GLN A 221 -15.18 9.41 -35.09
N LEU A 222 -14.08 9.19 -35.80
CA LEU A 222 -12.73 9.28 -35.23
C LEU A 222 -12.31 10.73 -34.97
N GLU A 223 -12.75 11.68 -35.80
CA GLU A 223 -12.49 13.11 -35.55
C GLU A 223 -13.17 13.68 -34.32
N SER A 224 -14.28 13.07 -33.86
CA SER A 224 -14.97 13.51 -32.66
C SER A 224 -14.14 13.42 -31.38
N ASN A 225 -12.99 12.72 -31.41
CA ASN A 225 -12.14 12.43 -30.25
C ASN A 225 -12.90 11.76 -29.08
N LEU A 226 -14.03 11.12 -29.37
CA LEU A 226 -14.82 10.38 -28.39
C LEU A 226 -14.34 8.94 -28.32
N ALA A 227 -14.25 8.41 -27.10
CA ALA A 227 -13.91 7.02 -26.87
C ALA A 227 -14.95 6.08 -27.51
N PRO A 228 -14.60 4.81 -27.84
CA PRO A 228 -15.50 3.88 -28.50
C PRO A 228 -16.88 3.77 -27.82
N GLU A 229 -16.90 3.58 -26.50
CA GLU A 229 -18.17 3.46 -25.76
C GLU A 229 -18.93 4.78 -25.65
N GLN A 230 -18.24 5.92 -25.60
CA GLN A 230 -18.92 7.23 -25.65
C GLN A 230 -19.63 7.43 -26.99
N ARG A 231 -19.04 6.95 -28.09
CA ARG A 231 -19.70 6.96 -29.41
C ARG A 231 -20.89 6.02 -29.44
N ASN A 232 -20.76 4.82 -28.85
CA ASN A 232 -21.85 3.87 -28.77
C ASN A 232 -23.06 4.46 -28.04
N ILE A 233 -22.85 5.17 -26.92
CA ILE A 233 -23.91 5.85 -26.16
C ILE A 233 -24.63 6.93 -26.99
N ILE A 234 -23.92 7.60 -27.90
CA ILE A 234 -24.54 8.65 -28.74
C ILE A 234 -25.27 8.05 -29.96
N ILE A 235 -24.76 6.94 -30.49
CA ILE A 235 -25.25 6.32 -31.73
C ILE A 235 -26.39 5.32 -31.44
N GLU A 236 -26.51 4.82 -30.20
CA GLU A 236 -27.54 3.85 -29.84
C GLU A 236 -28.95 4.40 -30.11
N THR A 237 -29.80 3.54 -30.66
CA THR A 237 -31.18 3.89 -30.97
C THR A 237 -31.99 3.99 -29.69
N PHE A 238 -32.84 5.02 -29.59
CA PHE A 238 -33.77 5.15 -28.46
C PHE A 238 -34.72 3.95 -28.42
N ALA A 239 -34.92 3.41 -27.22
CA ALA A 239 -35.82 2.30 -26.97
C ALA A 239 -37.29 2.75 -27.06
N ASP A 240 -38.06 2.18 -27.99
CA ASP A 240 -39.47 2.52 -28.18
C ASP A 240 -40.40 1.74 -27.23
N SER A 241 -39.96 0.59 -26.72
CA SER A 241 -40.74 -0.24 -25.80
C SER A 241 -40.42 0.05 -24.33
N THR A 242 -41.40 -0.10 -23.44
CA THR A 242 -41.24 0.15 -21.99
C THR A 242 -40.18 -0.75 -21.35
N THR A 243 -40.02 -1.99 -21.82
CA THR A 243 -39.01 -2.94 -21.33
C THR A 243 -37.60 -2.54 -21.75
N GLU A 244 -37.41 -2.15 -23.02
CA GLU A 244 -36.11 -1.70 -23.52
C GLU A 244 -35.70 -0.37 -22.88
N LEU A 245 -36.66 0.53 -22.64
CA LEU A 245 -36.44 1.78 -21.92
C LEU A 245 -35.94 1.53 -20.49
N THR A 246 -36.53 0.55 -19.80
CA THR A 246 -36.12 0.18 -18.43
C THR A 246 -34.71 -0.40 -18.41
N ASN A 247 -34.38 -1.27 -19.37
CA ASN A 247 -33.04 -1.83 -19.49
C ASN A 247 -32.00 -0.76 -19.82
N PHE A 248 -32.34 0.19 -20.70
CA PHE A 248 -31.47 1.32 -21.04
C PHE A 248 -31.13 2.17 -19.81
N TYR A 249 -32.13 2.47 -18.97
CA TYR A 249 -31.90 3.25 -17.75
C TYR A 249 -31.07 2.48 -16.73
N HIS A 250 -31.34 1.20 -16.50
CA HIS A 250 -30.51 0.38 -15.60
C HIS A 250 -29.06 0.30 -16.08
N GLN A 251 -28.84 0.12 -17.38
CA GLN A 251 -27.49 0.02 -17.93
C GLN A 251 -26.73 1.36 -17.88
N SER A 252 -27.44 2.48 -18.05
CA SER A 252 -26.80 3.81 -18.15
C SER A 252 -26.70 4.55 -16.82
N LEU A 253 -27.60 4.28 -15.87
CA LEU A 253 -27.73 5.02 -14.60
C LEU A 253 -27.57 4.15 -13.34
N GLY A 254 -27.52 2.82 -13.47
CA GLY A 254 -27.53 1.88 -12.34
C GLY A 254 -28.94 1.53 -11.87
#